data_AF-A0AAU4IUB9-F1
#
_entry.id   AF-A0AAU4IUB9-F1
#
_cell.length_a   1.000
_cell.length_b   1.000
_cell.length_c   1.000
_cell.angle_alpha   90.00
_cell.angle_beta   90.00
_cell.angle_gamma   90.00
#
_symmetry.space_group_name_H-M   'P 1'
#
loop_
_entity.id
_entity.type
_entity.pdbx_description
1 polymer ?
#
loop_
_entity_poly.entity_id
_entity_poly.type
_entity_poly.pdbx_seq_one_letter_code
_entity_poly.pdbx_strand_id
1 'polypeptide(L)'
;MTEVREAVREKHQPFLVRVEKGSASPEEVAALTAVLLARAAEPAPDGDPGRPPRRPAARWRRPERGGAFDGPRTWQARTHEPSA
;
A
#
# COMPACT_ATOMS: atom_id res chain seq x y z
N MET A 1 25.84 10.68 -26.65
CA MET A 1 24.54 10.00 -26.52
C MET A 1 24.15 9.92 -25.04
N THR A 2 24.18 11.07 -24.34
CA THR A 2 24.05 11.17 -22.87
C THR A 2 22.90 12.11 -22.47
N GLU A 3 22.28 12.79 -23.44
CA GLU A 3 21.31 13.88 -23.23
C GLU A 3 19.85 13.40 -23.17
N VAL A 4 19.55 12.15 -23.55
CA VAL A 4 18.15 11.65 -23.55
C VAL A 4 17.66 11.28 -22.13
N ARG A 5 18.56 11.24 -21.13
CA ARG A 5 18.22 10.93 -19.73
C ARG A 5 17.84 12.15 -18.88
N GLU A 6 18.14 13.37 -19.34
CA GLU A 6 17.86 14.60 -18.59
C GLU A 6 16.44 15.14 -18.87
N ALA A 7 15.90 14.96 -20.07
CA ALA A 7 14.59 15.54 -20.46
C ALA A 7 13.35 14.75 -19.97
N VAL A 8 13.51 13.51 -19.49
CA VAL A 8 12.40 12.79 -18.79
C VAL A 8 12.24 13.30 -17.35
N ARG A 9 13.19 14.11 -16.86
CA ARG A 9 13.21 14.66 -15.51
C ARG A 9 12.63 16.07 -15.45
N GLU A 10 11.63 16.38 -16.27
CA GLU A 10 10.82 17.58 -16.08
C GLU A 10 9.81 17.33 -14.94
N LYS A 11 10.32 17.53 -13.72
CA LYS A 11 9.71 17.61 -12.38
C LYS A 11 8.20 17.34 -12.25
N HIS A 12 7.75 16.13 -12.54
CA HIS A 12 6.66 15.55 -11.75
C HIS A 12 7.30 15.17 -10.42
N GLN A 13 7.40 16.12 -9.48
CA GLN A 13 7.53 15.72 -8.08
C GLN A 13 6.22 14.98 -7.79
N PRO A 14 6.20 13.64 -7.68
CA PRO A 14 4.98 13.01 -7.25
C PRO A 14 4.78 13.50 -5.83
N PHE A 15 3.73 14.27 -5.58
CA PHE A 15 3.33 14.56 -4.21
C PHE A 15 3.34 13.22 -3.46
N LEU A 16 4.12 13.12 -2.37
CA LEU A 16 4.29 11.86 -1.64
C LEU A 16 2.91 11.29 -1.22
N VAL A 17 1.98 12.20 -0.91
CA VAL A 17 0.57 11.92 -0.62
C VAL A 17 -0.28 13.07 -1.19
N ARG A 18 -1.45 12.77 -1.77
CA ARG A 18 -2.46 13.74 -2.21
C ARG A 18 -3.78 13.49 -1.49
N VAL A 19 -4.41 14.54 -0.99
CA VAL A 19 -5.76 14.48 -0.40
C VAL A 19 -6.78 14.68 -1.53
N GLU A 20 -7.63 13.67 -1.78
CA GLU A 20 -8.64 13.74 -2.84
C GLU A 20 -9.89 14.53 -2.44
N LYS A 21 -10.23 14.53 -1.14
CA LYS A 21 -11.44 15.17 -0.60
C LYS A 21 -11.19 15.66 0.83
N GLY A 22 -11.76 16.81 1.16
CA GLY A 22 -11.60 17.45 2.48
C GLY A 22 -10.20 18.04 2.69
N SER A 23 -9.87 18.32 3.95
CA SER A 23 -8.52 18.74 4.37
C SER A 23 -8.03 17.81 5.46
N ALA A 24 -6.76 17.46 5.43
CA ALA A 24 -6.12 16.74 6.53
C ALA A 24 -5.66 17.72 7.61
N SER A 25 -5.92 17.39 8.88
CA SER A 25 -5.37 18.16 10.00
C SER A 25 -3.86 17.95 10.09
N PRO A 26 -3.12 18.87 10.76
CA PRO A 26 -1.69 18.68 11.01
C PRO A 26 -1.38 17.36 11.73
N GLU A 27 -2.22 16.95 12.67
CA GLU A 27 -2.10 15.69 13.43
C GLU A 27 -2.26 14.47 12.53
N GLU A 28 -3.21 14.50 11.58
CA GLU A 28 -3.41 13.41 10.63
C GLU A 28 -2.23 13.27 9.66
N VAL A 29 -1.68 14.38 9.18
CA VAL A 29 -0.47 14.39 8.34
C VAL A 29 0.74 13.85 9.11
N ALA A 30 0.89 14.25 10.38
CA ALA A 30 1.96 13.76 11.25
C ALA A 30 1.85 12.25 11.50
N ALA A 31 0.64 11.76 11.81
CA ALA A 31 0.37 10.34 12.01
C ALA A 31 0.69 9.51 10.76
N LEU A 32 0.25 9.96 9.59
CA LEU A 32 0.53 9.30 8.32
C LEU A 32 2.04 9.26 8.03
N THR A 33 2.73 10.38 8.25
CA THR A 33 4.19 10.47 8.06
C THR A 33 4.93 9.52 8.99
N ALA A 34 4.55 9.46 10.27
CA ALA A 34 5.15 8.55 11.25
C ALA A 34 4.99 7.08 10.82
N VAL A 35 3.81 6.70 10.33
CA VAL A 35 3.57 5.35 9.80
C VAL A 35 4.46 5.07 8.59
N LEU A 36 4.54 5.99 7.63
CA LEU A 36 5.35 5.82 6.42
C LEU A 36 6.84 5.68 6.74
N LEU A 37 7.36 6.51 7.65
CA LEU A 37 8.75 6.41 8.11
C LEU A 37 9.02 5.10 8.85
N ALA A 38 8.11 4.68 9.73
CA ALA A 38 8.23 3.41 10.42
C ALA A 38 8.27 2.22 9.44
N ARG A 39 7.45 2.24 8.37
CA ARG A 39 7.47 1.20 7.34
C ARG A 39 8.72 1.24 6.46
N ALA A 40 9.24 2.42 6.17
CA ALA A 40 10.48 2.57 5.40
C ALA A 40 11.73 2.13 6.19
N ALA A 41 11.66 2.19 7.52
CA ALA A 41 12.73 1.73 8.41
C ALA A 41 12.72 0.21 8.66
N GLU A 42 11.64 -0.50 8.32
CA GLU A 42 11.60 -1.96 8.47
C GLU A 42 12.66 -2.60 7.56
N PRO A 43 13.53 -3.48 8.09
CA PRO A 43 14.47 -4.22 7.27
C PRO A 43 13.72 -5.06 6.22
N ALA A 44 14.28 -5.16 5.03
CA ALA A 44 13.75 -6.06 4.02
C ALA A 44 13.67 -7.47 4.63
N PRO A 45 12.54 -8.18 4.51
CA PRO A 45 12.43 -9.53 5.05
C PRO A 45 13.57 -10.37 4.48
N ASP A 46 14.26 -11.11 5.34
CA ASP A 46 15.37 -11.99 4.98
C ASP A 46 14.92 -12.94 3.86
N GLY A 47 15.21 -12.52 2.64
CA GLY A 47 14.97 -13.29 1.43
C GLY A 47 16.17 -14.20 1.25
N ASP A 48 15.91 -15.48 1.04
CA ASP A 48 16.89 -16.42 0.49
C ASP A 48 17.65 -15.74 -0.68
N PRO A 49 18.99 -15.65 -0.66
CA PRO A 49 19.79 -14.92 -1.65
C PRO A 49 19.61 -15.42 -3.10
N GLY A 50 18.96 -16.57 -3.31
CA GLY A 50 18.57 -17.07 -4.63
C GLY A 50 17.14 -16.71 -5.08
N ARG A 51 16.31 -16.14 -4.21
CA ARG A 51 14.90 -15.83 -4.51
C ARG A 51 14.73 -14.33 -4.77
N PRO A 52 14.12 -13.92 -5.90
CA PRO A 52 13.80 -12.51 -6.10
C PRO A 52 12.96 -12.03 -4.90
N PRO A 53 13.25 -10.82 -4.36
CA PRO A 53 12.55 -10.30 -3.20
C PRO A 53 11.06 -10.40 -3.46
N ARG A 54 10.33 -11.12 -2.59
CA ARG A 54 8.87 -11.20 -2.67
C ARG A 54 8.37 -9.78 -2.52
N ARG A 55 8.06 -9.12 -3.65
CA ARG A 55 7.37 -7.83 -3.62
C ARG A 55 6.16 -8.02 -2.71
N PRO A 56 5.92 -7.14 -1.72
CA PRO A 56 4.73 -7.23 -0.91
C PRO A 56 3.53 -7.18 -1.86
N ALA A 57 2.97 -8.35 -2.13
CA ALA A 57 1.80 -8.47 -2.96
C ALA A 57 0.68 -7.92 -2.11
N ALA A 58 0.24 -6.71 -2.44
CA ALA A 58 -1.00 -6.15 -1.95
C ALA A 58 -2.08 -7.25 -2.08
N ARG A 59 -2.46 -7.88 -0.96
CA ARG A 59 -3.47 -8.96 -0.87
C ARG A 59 -4.89 -8.42 -1.06
N TRP A 60 -5.01 -7.40 -1.90
CA TRP A 60 -6.27 -6.77 -2.21
C TRP A 60 -7.06 -7.81 -2.96
N ARG A 61 -8.12 -8.30 -2.31
CA ARG A 61 -9.11 -9.11 -2.99
C ARG A 61 -9.63 -8.26 -4.15
N ARG A 62 -9.60 -8.81 -5.36
CA ARG A 62 -10.17 -8.21 -6.57
C ARG A 62 -11.67 -8.49 -6.52
N PRO A 63 -12.51 -7.60 -5.96
CA PRO A 63 -13.90 -7.92 -5.68
C PRO A 63 -14.70 -8.13 -6.98
N GLU A 64 -14.19 -7.62 -8.10
CA GLU A 64 -14.74 -7.80 -9.44
C GLU A 64 -14.49 -9.20 -10.03
N ARG A 65 -13.57 -9.98 -9.44
CA ARG A 65 -13.20 -11.34 -9.91
C ARG A 65 -13.69 -12.47 -9.01
N GLY A 66 -14.38 -12.16 -7.92
CA GLY A 66 -15.01 -13.14 -7.05
C GLY A 66 -16.45 -12.74 -6.75
N GLY A 67 -17.31 -13.70 -6.40
CA GLY A 67 -18.63 -13.38 -5.85
C GLY A 67 -18.45 -12.40 -4.68
N ALA A 68 -19.22 -11.30 -4.72
CA ALA A 68 -19.08 -10.22 -3.75
C ALA A 68 -19.27 -10.79 -2.34
N PHE A 69 -20.44 -11.38 -2.06
CA PHE A 69 -20.81 -12.03 -0.80
C PHE A 69 -22.04 -12.93 -1.08
N ASP A 70 -22.32 -13.95 -0.25
CA ASP A 70 -23.49 -14.85 -0.44
C ASP A 70 -24.85 -14.16 -0.23
N GLY A 71 -24.87 -12.91 0.22
CA GLY A 71 -26.07 -12.10 0.35
C GLY A 71 -25.78 -10.73 0.99
N PRO A 72 -26.79 -9.82 1.05
CA PRO A 72 -26.59 -8.44 1.51
C PRO A 72 -26.11 -8.31 2.97
N ARG A 73 -26.27 -9.33 3.80
CA ARG A 73 -25.86 -9.34 5.22
C ARG A 73 -24.53 -10.07 5.48
N THR A 74 -23.92 -10.66 4.46
CA THR A 74 -22.67 -11.45 4.61
C THR A 74 -21.42 -10.64 4.23
N TRP A 75 -21.52 -9.31 4.18
CA TRP A 75 -20.40 -8.40 3.93
C TRP A 75 -19.39 -8.34 5.10
N GLN A 76 -19.80 -8.74 6.29
CA GLN A 76 -18.92 -8.90 7.45
C GLN A 76 -18.49 -10.36 7.56
N ALA A 77 -17.38 -10.73 6.93
CA ALA A 77 -16.69 -11.96 7.29
C ALA A 77 -16.11 -11.77 8.70
N ARG A 78 -16.87 -12.19 9.73
CA ARG A 78 -16.34 -12.28 11.08
C ARG A 78 -15.37 -13.45 11.11
N THR A 79 -14.17 -13.14 11.58
CA THR A 79 -13.04 -14.02 11.81
C THR A 79 -13.48 -15.31 12.51
N HIS A 80 -13.02 -16.44 11.99
CA HIS A 80 -13.15 -17.75 12.63
C HIS A 80 -12.51 -17.70 14.04
N GLU A 81 -13.31 -17.90 15.07
CA GLU A 81 -12.84 -18.21 16.41
C GLU A 81 -12.34 -19.68 16.41
N PRO A 82 -11.08 -19.97 16.78
CA PRO A 82 -10.65 -21.34 16.88
C PRO A 82 -11.29 -21.99 18.11
N SER A 83 -12.17 -22.96 17.88
CA SER A 83 -12.66 -23.87 18.94
C SER A 83 -11.47 -24.63 19.52
N ALA A 84 -11.44 -24.69 20.85
CA ALA A 84 -10.55 -25.52 21.67
C ALA A 84 -10.69 -27.02 21.36
#